data_AF-A0A077FLG4-F1
#
_entry.id   AF-A0A077FLG4-F1
#
_cell.length_a   1.000
_cell.length_b   1.000
_cell.length_c   1.000
_cell.angle_alpha   90.00
_cell.angle_beta   90.00
_cell.angle_gamma   90.00
#
_symmetry.space_group_name_H-M   'P 1'
#
loop_
_entity.id
_entity.type
_entity.pdbx_description
1 polymer ?
#
loop_
_entity_poly.entity_id
_entity_poly.type
_entity_poly.pdbx_seq_one_letter_code
_entity_poly.pdbx_strand_id
1 'polypeptide(L)'
;MFRGIIMKNNIRSLFLVVIIFICGLKNVYSQTNDVKADAVVLHIKDQIAQKGDIVSKPSKEKCVMTRAEGYNDLYHTENDECVCKADIHYPEIVNGDYNVATEINEYLKKFAEEFGCQDDYSFGEYTLKYKIMSLRSPIVSIEFYYTEDTGGAHGMYGVNTLNFNVKTGDKVLLEDLVNVNNQKKINDYLLNILKKDSRSFYNPEMQVDFASSDVIKNFDTQSFYVTAKGIMLQFNPYEVGPYSSGIITVELPSEFINQDYFTKYVTK
;
A
#
# COMPACT_ATOMS: atom_id res chain seq x y z
N MET A 1 18.16 -86.53 -7.56
CA MET A 1 18.15 -87.24 -8.85
C MET A 1 17.38 -86.39 -9.85
N PHE A 2 17.99 -86.09 -11.02
CA PHE A 2 17.43 -85.45 -12.24
C PHE A 2 16.99 -83.96 -12.16
N ARG A 3 17.78 -83.04 -12.76
CA ARG A 3 17.73 -82.47 -14.15
C ARG A 3 16.49 -81.58 -14.36
N GLY A 4 16.62 -80.26 -14.57
CA GLY A 4 16.82 -79.59 -15.89
C GLY A 4 15.48 -79.50 -16.66
N ILE A 5 15.05 -78.48 -17.43
CA ILE A 5 15.69 -77.41 -18.22
C ILE A 5 14.53 -76.71 -19.01
N ILE A 6 14.69 -75.41 -19.34
CA ILE A 6 14.12 -74.63 -20.49
C ILE A 6 12.70 -74.00 -20.50
N MET A 7 12.78 -72.68 -20.77
CA MET A 7 11.91 -71.64 -21.38
C MET A 7 10.75 -72.02 -22.31
N LYS A 8 9.71 -71.16 -22.35
CA LYS A 8 9.33 -70.34 -23.54
C LYS A 8 8.24 -69.30 -23.25
N ASN A 9 8.42 -68.11 -23.85
CA ASN A 9 7.52 -66.94 -23.88
C ASN A 9 6.22 -67.17 -24.68
N ASN A 10 5.13 -66.50 -24.27
CA ASN A 10 4.33 -65.51 -25.02
C ASN A 10 2.86 -65.52 -24.56
N ILE A 11 2.27 -64.34 -24.26
CA ILE A 11 1.17 -63.72 -25.02
C ILE A 11 0.75 -62.38 -24.36
N ARG A 12 0.40 -61.45 -25.26
CA ARG A 12 0.19 -60.00 -25.18
C ARG A 12 -1.03 -59.51 -24.38
N SER A 13 -0.89 -58.27 -23.90
CA SER A 13 -1.85 -57.15 -23.82
C SER A 13 -3.24 -57.34 -23.20
N LEU A 14 -3.51 -56.58 -22.13
CA LEU A 14 -4.51 -55.50 -22.22
C LEU A 14 -4.26 -54.40 -21.16
N PHE A 15 -4.22 -53.16 -21.64
CA PHE A 15 -4.02 -51.92 -20.90
C PHE A 15 -5.26 -51.54 -20.09
N LEU A 16 -5.06 -51.07 -18.85
CA LEU A 16 -5.95 -50.09 -18.22
C LEU A 16 -5.09 -49.15 -17.36
N VAL A 17 -4.64 -48.04 -17.95
CA VAL A 17 -3.98 -46.94 -17.24
C VAL A 17 -5.07 -45.96 -16.85
N VAL A 18 -5.33 -45.87 -15.54
CA VAL A 18 -6.16 -44.81 -14.95
C VAL A 18 -5.33 -43.53 -14.95
N ILE A 19 -5.64 -42.60 -15.86
CA ILE A 19 -5.08 -41.25 -15.90
C ILE A 19 -5.82 -40.42 -14.83
N ILE A 20 -5.17 -40.19 -13.70
CA ILE A 20 -5.61 -39.14 -12.76
C ILE A 20 -5.11 -37.81 -13.31
N PHE A 21 -6.07 -36.98 -13.75
CA PHE A 21 -5.86 -35.57 -14.09
C PHE A 21 -5.47 -34.80 -12.81
N ILE A 22 -4.19 -34.54 -12.61
CA ILE A 22 -3.75 -33.43 -11.75
C ILE A 22 -3.53 -32.25 -12.68
N CYS A 23 -4.58 -31.45 -12.84
CA CYS A 23 -4.54 -30.18 -13.54
C CYS A 23 -3.60 -29.23 -12.77
N GLY A 24 -2.65 -28.65 -13.48
CA GLY A 24 -1.58 -27.85 -12.92
C GLY A 24 -2.06 -26.51 -12.33
N LEU A 25 -1.63 -26.25 -11.09
CA LEU A 25 -1.37 -24.90 -10.62
C LEU A 25 0.11 -24.61 -10.87
N LYS A 26 0.41 -24.07 -12.05
CA LYS A 26 1.68 -23.34 -12.23
C LYS A 26 1.53 -22.04 -11.44
N ASN A 27 2.03 -22.05 -10.21
CA ASN A 27 2.35 -20.81 -9.51
C ASN A 27 3.32 -20.02 -10.40
N VAL A 28 2.90 -18.82 -10.79
CA VAL A 28 3.76 -17.83 -11.43
C VAL A 28 4.70 -17.31 -10.35
N TYR A 29 5.78 -18.05 -10.08
CA TYR A 29 6.96 -17.51 -9.44
C TYR A 29 7.71 -16.71 -10.51
N SER A 30 7.57 -15.39 -10.45
CA SER A 30 8.37 -14.46 -11.25
C SER A 30 9.85 -14.69 -10.95
N GLN A 31 10.64 -14.85 -12.02
CA GLN A 31 12.07 -15.10 -11.96
C GLN A 31 12.80 -13.90 -11.38
N THR A 32 13.40 -14.07 -10.20
CA THR A 32 14.41 -13.18 -9.65
C THR A 32 15.77 -13.63 -10.14
N ASN A 33 16.35 -12.93 -11.12
CA ASN A 33 17.78 -13.04 -11.40
C ASN A 33 18.46 -11.73 -10.96
N ASP A 34 19.55 -11.91 -10.21
CA ASP A 34 20.50 -10.93 -9.67
C ASP A 34 20.05 -10.08 -8.46
N VAL A 35 20.05 -10.71 -7.28
CA VAL A 35 20.18 -10.00 -5.99
C VAL A 35 21.17 -10.76 -5.10
N LYS A 36 22.20 -10.06 -4.60
CA LYS A 36 23.18 -10.56 -3.63
C LYS A 36 22.49 -11.06 -2.36
N ALA A 37 23.14 -12.03 -1.70
CA ALA A 37 22.61 -12.94 -0.68
C ALA A 37 22.19 -12.34 0.68
N ASP A 38 21.97 -11.02 0.81
CA ASP A 38 21.70 -10.35 2.09
C ASP A 38 20.27 -9.78 2.22
N ALA A 39 19.40 -10.05 1.24
CA ALA A 39 18.00 -9.64 1.31
C ALA A 39 17.19 -10.57 2.24
N VAL A 40 16.93 -10.12 3.47
CA VAL A 40 15.90 -10.73 4.33
C VAL A 40 14.54 -10.56 3.63
N VAL A 41 13.93 -11.67 3.20
CA VAL A 41 12.56 -11.66 2.70
C VAL A 41 11.63 -11.77 3.90
N LEU A 42 10.91 -10.70 4.22
CA LEU A 42 9.93 -10.74 5.29
C LEU A 42 8.70 -11.55 4.86
N HIS A 43 8.24 -12.41 5.76
CA HIS A 43 6.97 -13.12 5.65
C HIS A 43 5.89 -12.26 6.30
N ILE A 44 4.77 -12.10 5.61
CA ILE A 44 3.68 -11.25 6.02
C ILE A 44 2.43 -12.08 6.23
N LYS A 45 1.71 -11.81 7.32
CA LYS A 45 0.38 -12.34 7.58
C LYS A 45 -0.64 -11.20 7.54
N ASP A 46 -1.77 -11.45 6.90
CA ASP A 46 -2.90 -10.52 6.89
C ASP A 46 -3.61 -10.51 8.26
N GLN A 47 -3.91 -9.32 8.75
CA GLN A 47 -4.65 -9.07 9.98
C GLN A 47 -5.84 -8.17 9.69
N ILE A 48 -6.91 -8.34 10.46
CA ILE A 48 -8.15 -7.58 10.33
C ILE A 48 -8.36 -6.78 11.61
N ALA A 49 -8.35 -5.45 11.51
CA ALA A 49 -8.67 -4.56 12.64
C ALA A 49 -10.19 -4.37 12.80
N GLN A 50 -10.91 -4.21 11.68
CA GLN A 50 -12.37 -4.14 11.65
C GLN A 50 -12.89 -4.94 10.44
N LYS A 51 -13.94 -5.73 10.65
CA LYS A 51 -14.34 -6.82 9.73
C LYS A 51 -15.57 -6.50 8.89
N GLY A 52 -15.63 -5.36 8.20
CA GLY A 52 -16.71 -4.99 7.27
C GLY A 52 -18.14 -5.03 7.86
N ASP A 53 -18.25 -5.21 9.17
CA ASP A 53 -19.50 -5.38 9.90
C ASP A 53 -20.09 -4.00 10.18
N ILE A 54 -21.41 -3.93 10.24
CA ILE A 54 -22.11 -2.68 10.57
C ILE A 54 -21.98 -2.43 12.07
N VAL A 55 -21.41 -1.29 12.41
CA VAL A 55 -21.40 -0.73 13.75
C VAL A 55 -22.47 0.38 13.77
N SER A 56 -23.61 0.10 14.42
CA SER A 56 -24.59 1.14 14.72
C SER A 56 -24.41 1.62 16.15
N LYS A 57 -24.43 2.94 16.34
CA LYS A 57 -24.32 3.55 17.66
C LYS A 57 -25.43 4.58 17.86
N PRO A 58 -26.13 4.54 19.02
CA PRO A 58 -27.09 5.58 19.35
C PRO A 58 -26.33 6.89 19.60
N SER A 59 -26.56 7.90 18.76
CA SER A 59 -25.94 9.21 18.94
C SER A 59 -26.86 10.12 19.76
N LYS A 60 -26.28 10.99 20.61
CA LYS A 60 -27.03 12.05 21.31
C LYS A 60 -27.31 13.26 20.43
N GLU A 61 -26.64 13.35 19.29
CA GLU A 61 -26.68 14.44 18.31
C GLU A 61 -26.77 13.84 16.91
N LYS A 62 -27.58 14.45 16.01
CA LYS A 62 -27.80 13.92 14.66
C LYS A 62 -26.47 13.80 13.89
N CYS A 63 -26.29 12.72 13.13
CA CYS A 63 -25.22 12.59 12.14
C CYS A 63 -25.55 13.55 10.97
N VAL A 64 -25.12 14.81 11.06
CA VAL A 64 -25.50 15.85 10.08
C VAL A 64 -24.42 15.98 9.01
N MET A 65 -24.81 15.73 7.76
CA MET A 65 -24.09 16.22 6.59
C MET A 65 -24.59 17.61 6.23
N THR A 66 -23.80 18.66 6.47
CA THR A 66 -24.06 19.96 5.82
C THR A 66 -23.48 19.91 4.41
N ARG A 67 -24.33 19.64 3.41
CA ARG A 67 -23.97 19.88 2.01
C ARG A 67 -23.80 21.39 1.80
N ALA A 68 -22.81 21.80 1.00
CA ALA A 68 -22.61 23.19 0.64
C ALA A 68 -23.91 23.77 0.02
N GLU A 69 -24.49 24.74 0.73
CA GLU A 69 -25.65 25.59 0.41
C GLU A 69 -26.88 24.92 -0.22
N GLY A 70 -27.89 24.62 0.62
CA GLY A 70 -29.30 24.61 0.21
C GLY A 70 -30.06 23.27 0.26
N TYR A 71 -29.39 22.16 0.58
CA TYR A 71 -30.04 20.85 0.77
C TYR A 71 -29.47 20.15 2.01
N ASN A 72 -30.22 20.18 3.11
CA ASN A 72 -29.94 19.37 4.30
C ASN A 72 -30.61 18.00 4.13
N ASP A 73 -29.99 17.10 3.39
CA ASP A 73 -30.36 15.69 3.47
C ASP A 73 -29.68 15.12 4.72
N LEU A 74 -30.44 15.08 5.81
CA LEU A 74 -30.05 14.36 7.02
C LEU A 74 -30.08 12.87 6.66
N TYR A 75 -28.95 12.16 6.79
CA TYR A 75 -28.95 10.70 6.81
C TYR A 75 -29.68 10.25 8.08
N HIS A 76 -31.00 10.15 8.00
CA HIS A 76 -31.82 9.54 9.04
C HIS A 76 -31.85 8.04 8.78
N THR A 77 -31.28 7.26 9.68
CA THR A 77 -31.88 5.94 9.96
C THR A 77 -33.20 6.19 10.68
N GLU A 78 -34.16 5.25 10.59
CA GLU A 78 -35.47 5.38 11.25
C GLU A 78 -35.36 5.62 12.78
N ASN A 79 -34.18 5.43 13.37
CA ASN A 79 -33.89 5.52 14.81
C ASN A 79 -32.86 6.60 15.22
N ASP A 80 -32.45 7.52 14.34
CA ASP A 80 -31.38 8.51 14.60
C ASP A 80 -30.02 7.87 15.01
N GLU A 81 -29.72 6.65 14.54
CA GLU A 81 -28.44 5.96 14.77
C GLU A 81 -27.42 6.31 13.66
N CYS A 82 -26.17 6.61 14.05
CA CYS A 82 -25.06 6.67 13.10
C CYS A 82 -24.66 5.25 12.71
N VAL A 83 -24.59 5.00 11.40
CA VAL A 83 -24.17 3.72 10.84
C VAL A 83 -22.78 3.87 10.25
N CYS A 84 -21.84 3.10 10.78
CA CYS A 84 -20.48 3.02 10.27
C CYS A 84 -20.16 1.57 9.89
N LYS A 85 -19.43 1.41 8.78
CA LYS A 85 -18.95 0.12 8.31
C LYS A 85 -17.50 0.25 7.92
N ALA A 86 -16.63 -0.61 8.45
CA ALA A 86 -15.20 -0.51 8.20
C ALA A 86 -14.59 -1.87 7.89
N ASP A 87 -13.89 -1.98 6.75
CA ASP A 87 -13.15 -3.17 6.31
C ASP A 87 -11.65 -2.88 6.27
N ILE A 88 -10.98 -3.15 7.39
CA ILE A 88 -9.64 -2.62 7.71
C ILE A 88 -8.65 -3.78 7.86
N HIS A 89 -7.70 -3.83 6.94
CA HIS A 89 -6.64 -4.84 6.88
C HIS A 89 -5.27 -4.22 7.05
N TYR A 90 -4.37 -4.94 7.71
CA TYR A 90 -2.97 -4.55 7.88
C TYR A 90 -2.03 -5.76 7.92
N PRO A 91 -0.74 -5.57 7.56
CA PRO A 91 0.23 -6.65 7.60
C PRO A 91 0.81 -6.84 9.01
N GLU A 92 1.16 -8.08 9.32
CA GLU A 92 2.04 -8.46 10.43
C GLU A 92 3.30 -9.15 9.87
N ILE A 93 4.47 -8.67 10.29
CA ILE A 93 5.77 -9.28 10.00
C ILE A 93 5.98 -10.47 10.94
N VAL A 94 6.17 -11.67 10.39
CA VAL A 94 6.24 -12.92 11.19
C VAL A 94 7.63 -13.56 11.27
N ASN A 95 8.65 -12.92 10.69
CA ASN A 95 10.05 -13.37 10.73
C ASN A 95 11.02 -12.17 10.86
N GLY A 96 12.30 -12.45 11.11
CA GLY A 96 13.32 -11.42 11.37
C GLY A 96 13.68 -11.33 12.85
N ASP A 97 14.29 -10.22 13.27
CA ASP A 97 14.55 -9.96 14.68
C ASP A 97 13.21 -9.76 15.41
N TYR A 98 13.01 -10.51 16.50
CA TYR A 98 11.74 -10.54 17.21
C TYR A 98 11.36 -9.17 17.80
N ASN A 99 12.32 -8.44 18.36
CA ASN A 99 12.04 -7.16 19.02
C ASN A 99 11.71 -6.10 17.97
N VAL A 100 12.49 -6.06 16.88
CA VAL A 100 12.25 -5.14 15.76
C VAL A 100 10.91 -5.42 15.08
N ALA A 101 10.60 -6.69 14.81
CA ALA A 101 9.32 -7.07 14.20
C ALA A 101 8.14 -6.71 15.12
N THR A 102 8.28 -6.90 16.44
CA THR A 102 7.24 -6.54 17.41
C THR A 102 6.96 -5.03 17.39
N GLU A 103 7.99 -4.20 17.42
CA GLU A 103 7.85 -2.73 17.38
C GLU A 103 7.17 -2.25 16.10
N ILE A 104 7.59 -2.76 14.93
CA ILE A 104 6.97 -2.42 13.65
C ILE A 104 5.50 -2.88 13.63
N ASN A 105 5.20 -4.10 14.09
CA ASN A 105 3.85 -4.63 14.12
C ASN A 105 2.93 -3.84 15.05
N GLU A 106 3.43 -3.36 16.20
CA GLU A 106 2.67 -2.48 17.09
C GLU A 106 2.31 -1.15 16.41
N TYR A 107 3.25 -0.56 15.66
CA TYR A 107 2.98 0.65 14.88
C TYR A 107 1.93 0.38 13.79
N LEU A 108 2.08 -0.69 13.02
CA LEU A 108 1.16 -1.05 11.93
C LEU A 108 -0.26 -1.30 12.46
N LYS A 109 -0.36 -2.00 13.58
CA LYS A 109 -1.63 -2.24 14.26
C LYS A 109 -2.27 -0.92 14.69
N LYS A 110 -1.52 -0.06 15.39
CA LYS A 110 -2.04 1.25 15.85
C LYS A 110 -2.51 2.12 14.68
N PHE A 111 -1.71 2.20 13.61
CA PHE A 111 -2.09 2.91 12.40
C PHE A 111 -3.40 2.41 11.79
N ALA A 112 -3.59 1.08 11.74
CA ALA A 112 -4.82 0.48 11.23
C ALA A 112 -6.02 0.71 12.16
N GLU A 113 -5.80 0.61 13.48
CA GLU A 113 -6.84 0.84 14.50
C GLU A 113 -7.32 2.29 14.55
N GLU A 114 -6.47 3.26 14.17
CA GLU A 114 -6.83 4.69 14.05
C GLU A 114 -7.69 4.99 12.79
N PHE A 115 -7.87 4.03 11.88
CA PHE A 115 -8.69 4.18 10.68
C PHE A 115 -10.08 3.52 10.84
N GLY A 116 -11.11 4.08 10.21
CA GLY A 116 -12.47 3.53 10.21
C GLY A 116 -13.36 4.08 11.32
N CYS A 117 -14.17 3.23 11.97
CA CYS A 117 -15.17 3.65 12.95
C CYS A 117 -14.54 3.96 14.32
N GLN A 118 -14.09 5.20 14.53
CA GLN A 118 -13.31 5.60 15.72
C GLN A 118 -14.17 5.97 16.93
N ASP A 119 -15.28 6.68 16.71
CA ASP A 119 -16.07 7.28 17.78
C ASP A 119 -17.58 7.14 17.51
N ASP A 120 -18.39 7.82 18.31
CA ASP A 120 -19.86 7.77 18.22
C ASP A 120 -20.41 8.70 17.12
N TYR A 121 -19.54 9.49 16.49
CA TYR A 121 -19.84 10.39 15.39
C TYR A 121 -19.37 9.84 14.04
N SER A 122 -18.70 8.69 14.03
CA SER A 122 -18.25 8.03 12.81
C SER A 122 -19.47 7.48 12.05
N PHE A 123 -19.58 7.78 10.76
CA PHE A 123 -20.62 7.27 9.87
C PHE A 123 -20.08 7.08 8.46
N GLY A 124 -20.71 6.20 7.68
CA GLY A 124 -20.30 5.90 6.32
C GLY A 124 -19.49 4.61 6.19
N GLU A 125 -18.90 4.42 5.02
CA GLU A 125 -18.11 3.23 4.69
C GLU A 125 -16.63 3.54 4.58
N TYR A 126 -15.81 2.77 5.29
CA TYR A 126 -14.36 2.90 5.33
C TYR A 126 -13.71 1.60 4.87
N THR A 127 -12.68 1.71 4.04
CA THR A 127 -11.84 0.56 3.68
C THR A 127 -10.38 0.95 3.81
N LEU A 128 -9.58 0.05 4.37
CA LEU A 128 -8.12 0.16 4.39
C LEU A 128 -7.55 -1.18 3.97
N LYS A 129 -6.83 -1.22 2.84
CA LYS A 129 -6.12 -2.40 2.36
C LYS A 129 -4.66 -2.06 2.20
N TYR A 130 -3.78 -3.04 2.38
CA TYR A 130 -2.35 -2.82 2.23
C TYR A 130 -1.77 -3.57 1.04
N LYS A 131 -0.64 -3.07 0.57
CA LYS A 131 0.23 -3.70 -0.41
C LYS A 131 1.68 -3.52 0.01
N ILE A 132 2.45 -4.59 -0.07
CA ILE A 132 3.89 -4.49 0.18
C ILE A 132 4.58 -4.03 -1.10
N MET A 133 5.18 -2.84 -1.05
CA MET A 133 5.83 -2.19 -2.19
C MET A 133 7.29 -2.60 -2.31
N SER A 134 7.97 -2.79 -1.19
CA SER A 134 9.32 -3.35 -1.11
C SER A 134 9.44 -4.25 0.11
N LEU A 135 9.93 -5.47 -0.10
CA LEU A 135 10.36 -6.41 0.95
C LEU A 135 11.89 -6.46 1.08
N ARG A 136 12.62 -5.57 0.39
CA ARG A 136 14.08 -5.67 0.33
C ARG A 136 14.72 -4.98 1.51
N SER A 137 15.41 -5.77 2.32
CA SER A 137 16.26 -5.28 3.40
C SER A 137 17.20 -4.17 2.88
N PRO A 138 17.41 -3.12 3.69
CA PRO A 138 16.86 -2.90 5.03
C PRO A 138 15.61 -2.00 5.09
N ILE A 139 15.02 -1.53 3.99
CA ILE A 139 13.77 -0.74 4.05
C ILE A 139 12.58 -1.53 3.50
N VAL A 140 11.63 -1.83 4.38
CA VAL A 140 10.30 -2.30 3.97
C VAL A 140 9.42 -1.09 3.71
N SER A 141 8.70 -1.11 2.59
CA SER A 141 7.73 -0.09 2.23
C SER A 141 6.34 -0.72 2.10
N ILE A 142 5.39 -0.21 2.87
CA ILE A 142 4.01 -0.70 2.92
C ILE A 142 3.10 0.45 2.49
N GLU A 143 2.34 0.24 1.43
CA GLU A 143 1.30 1.16 0.96
C GLU A 143 -0.04 0.72 1.54
N PHE A 144 -0.76 1.65 2.14
CA PHE A 144 -2.13 1.50 2.62
C PHE A 144 -3.05 2.31 1.73
N TYR A 145 -3.79 1.62 0.87
CA TYR A 145 -4.87 2.22 0.08
C TYR A 145 -6.12 2.33 0.94
N TYR A 146 -6.68 3.54 1.00
CA TYR A 146 -7.87 3.81 1.78
C TYR A 146 -9.01 4.36 0.91
N THR A 147 -10.24 4.10 1.34
CA THR A 147 -11.45 4.75 0.83
C THR A 147 -12.35 5.16 1.99
N GLU A 148 -13.02 6.30 1.84
CA GLU A 148 -13.95 6.86 2.81
C GLU A 148 -15.18 7.37 2.06
N ASP A 149 -16.35 6.81 2.32
CA ASP A 149 -17.62 7.31 1.80
C ASP A 149 -18.53 7.72 2.95
N THR A 150 -18.54 9.02 3.22
CA THR A 150 -19.40 9.66 4.23
C THR A 150 -20.64 10.26 3.60
N GLY A 151 -21.04 9.84 2.40
CA GLY A 151 -22.32 10.25 1.79
C GLY A 151 -22.32 11.64 1.14
N GLY A 152 -21.13 12.15 0.77
CA GLY A 152 -20.96 13.35 -0.05
C GLY A 152 -21.32 13.15 -1.52
N ALA A 153 -20.90 14.08 -2.40
CA ALA A 153 -21.09 13.93 -3.85
C ALA A 153 -20.33 12.71 -4.43
N HIS A 154 -19.23 12.35 -3.78
CA HIS A 154 -18.46 11.13 -3.98
C HIS A 154 -17.68 10.83 -2.68
N GLY A 155 -17.22 9.59 -2.51
CA GLY A 155 -16.24 9.24 -1.48
C GLY A 155 -14.85 9.81 -1.77
N MET A 156 -13.93 9.67 -0.83
CA MET A 156 -12.51 10.00 -0.98
C MET A 156 -11.69 8.72 -1.00
N TYR A 157 -10.55 8.75 -1.69
CA TYR A 157 -9.57 7.68 -1.62
C TYR A 157 -8.15 8.23 -1.73
N GLY A 158 -7.19 7.42 -1.32
CA GLY A 158 -5.78 7.77 -1.42
C GLY A 158 -4.89 6.63 -0.94
N VAL A 159 -3.62 6.95 -0.81
CA VAL A 159 -2.61 6.08 -0.21
C VAL A 159 -1.88 6.80 0.90
N ASN A 160 -1.65 6.07 1.98
CA ASN A 160 -0.66 6.38 3.00
C ASN A 160 0.44 5.34 2.89
N THR A 161 1.69 5.74 3.08
CA THR A 161 2.81 4.80 3.05
C THR A 161 3.55 4.82 4.38
N LEU A 162 3.93 3.64 4.84
CA LEU A 162 4.79 3.45 6.00
C LEU A 162 6.06 2.74 5.55
N ASN A 163 7.20 3.34 5.89
CA ASN A 163 8.52 2.83 5.56
C ASN A 163 9.26 2.55 6.87
N PHE A 164 9.87 1.38 7.00
CA PHE A 164 10.60 1.01 8.21
C PHE A 164 11.96 0.42 7.89
N ASN A 165 12.94 0.74 8.72
CA ASN A 165 14.21 0.06 8.75
C ASN A 165 14.08 -1.26 9.49
N VAL A 166 14.11 -2.38 8.78
CA VAL A 166 13.88 -3.72 9.35
C VAL A 166 15.04 -4.24 10.20
N LYS A 167 16.15 -3.49 10.27
CA LYS A 167 17.27 -3.79 11.18
C LYS A 167 17.14 -3.07 12.53
N THR A 168 16.47 -1.92 12.57
CA THR A 168 16.39 -1.08 13.77
C THR A 168 14.98 -0.94 14.35
N GLY A 169 13.94 -1.10 13.52
CA GLY A 169 12.54 -0.82 13.89
C GLY A 169 12.09 0.59 13.52
N ASP A 170 13.03 1.48 13.24
CA ASP A 170 12.74 2.91 13.04
C ASP A 170 11.86 3.15 11.81
N LYS A 171 10.86 4.02 11.97
CA LYS A 171 10.14 4.61 10.84
C LYS A 171 11.10 5.48 10.04
N VAL A 172 11.05 5.35 8.72
CA VAL A 172 11.85 6.13 7.76
C VAL A 172 10.95 7.18 7.13
N LEU A 173 11.26 8.45 7.35
CA LEU A 173 10.58 9.59 6.73
C LEU A 173 11.28 9.97 5.42
N LEU A 174 10.61 10.73 4.56
CA LEU A 174 11.23 11.19 3.32
C LEU A 174 12.40 12.11 3.61
N GLU A 175 12.28 12.96 4.64
CA GLU A 175 13.34 13.87 5.10
C GLU A 175 14.62 13.14 5.57
N ASP A 176 14.51 11.89 6.04
CA ASP A 176 15.69 11.07 6.38
C ASP A 176 16.47 10.65 5.13
N LEU A 177 15.76 10.50 4.01
CA LEU A 177 16.30 9.96 2.77
C LEU A 177 16.76 11.04 1.79
N VAL A 178 16.19 12.24 1.84
CA VAL A 178 16.51 13.33 0.93
C VAL A 178 17.23 14.45 1.67
N ASN A 179 18.16 15.11 1.00
CA ASN A 179 18.77 16.30 1.60
C ASN A 179 17.76 17.46 1.56
N VAL A 180 17.17 17.81 2.70
CA VAL A 180 16.18 18.90 2.82
C VAL A 180 16.72 20.26 2.33
N ASN A 181 18.05 20.49 2.35
CA ASN A 181 18.64 21.69 1.75
C ASN A 181 18.48 21.75 0.22
N ASN A 182 18.13 20.63 -0.42
CA ASN A 182 17.80 20.54 -1.84
C ASN A 182 16.28 20.62 -2.10
N GLN A 183 15.44 20.93 -1.11
CA GLN A 183 13.98 21.01 -1.28
C GLN A 183 13.57 21.81 -2.52
N LYS A 184 14.16 22.99 -2.74
CA LYS A 184 13.90 23.78 -3.95
C LYS A 184 14.22 23.01 -5.23
N LYS A 185 15.36 22.33 -5.30
CA LYS A 185 15.77 21.56 -6.48
C LYS A 185 14.85 20.35 -6.71
N ILE A 186 14.41 19.69 -5.64
CA ILE A 186 13.43 18.61 -5.69
C ILE A 186 12.11 19.15 -6.24
N ASN A 187 11.58 20.25 -5.69
CA ASN A 187 10.35 20.88 -6.17
C ASN A 187 10.45 21.35 -7.64
N ASP A 188 11.57 21.97 -8.04
CA ASP A 188 11.81 22.36 -9.43
C ASP A 188 11.83 21.14 -10.38
N TYR A 189 12.46 20.03 -9.94
CA TYR A 189 12.47 18.77 -10.68
C TYR A 189 11.05 18.20 -10.83
N LEU A 190 10.31 18.09 -9.72
CA LEU A 190 8.94 17.56 -9.73
C LEU A 190 8.02 18.41 -10.61
N LEU A 191 8.12 19.73 -10.52
CA LEU A 191 7.36 20.65 -11.36
C LEU A 191 7.63 20.41 -12.86
N ASN A 192 8.89 20.17 -13.23
CA ASN A 192 9.25 19.88 -14.62
C ASN A 192 8.69 18.55 -15.14
N ILE A 193 8.56 17.54 -14.26
CA ILE A 193 7.89 16.28 -14.59
C ILE A 193 6.38 16.51 -14.69
N LEU A 194 5.77 17.14 -13.69
CA LEU A 194 4.33 17.36 -13.58
C LEU A 194 3.77 18.30 -14.66
N LYS A 195 4.57 19.22 -15.21
CA LYS A 195 4.20 20.02 -16.39
C LYS A 195 3.99 19.20 -17.66
N LYS A 196 4.57 17.99 -17.72
CA LYS A 196 4.48 17.08 -18.88
C LYS A 196 3.45 15.96 -18.66
N ASP A 197 2.94 15.80 -17.44
CA ASP A 197 1.90 14.82 -17.14
C ASP A 197 0.53 15.43 -17.47
N SER A 198 -0.22 14.82 -18.39
CA SER A 198 -1.54 15.34 -18.82
C SER A 198 -2.61 15.29 -17.73
N ARG A 199 -2.34 14.62 -16.61
CA ARG A 199 -3.24 14.47 -15.47
C ARG A 199 -3.01 15.54 -14.39
N SER A 200 -1.93 16.30 -14.49
CA SER A 200 -1.46 17.21 -13.44
C SER A 200 -1.98 18.63 -13.63
N PHE A 201 -2.32 19.31 -12.53
CA PHE A 201 -2.70 20.73 -12.52
C PHE A 201 -1.60 21.66 -13.06
N TYR A 202 -0.34 21.23 -13.01
CA TYR A 202 0.79 21.98 -13.55
C TYR A 202 0.93 21.86 -15.07
N ASN A 203 0.15 20.98 -15.72
CA ASN A 203 0.14 20.88 -17.16
C ASN A 203 -0.50 22.14 -17.78
N PRO A 204 0.18 22.82 -18.72
CA PRO A 204 -0.37 24.02 -19.35
C PRO A 204 -1.73 23.83 -20.04
N GLU A 205 -2.00 22.63 -20.56
CA GLU A 205 -3.25 22.30 -21.25
C GLU A 205 -4.46 22.23 -20.31
N MET A 206 -4.23 22.01 -19.01
CA MET A 206 -5.30 22.00 -18.00
C MET A 206 -5.89 23.39 -17.76
N GLN A 207 -5.19 24.46 -18.14
CA GLN A 207 -5.63 25.85 -17.98
C GLN A 207 -6.07 26.19 -16.54
N VAL A 208 -5.48 25.49 -15.56
CA VAL A 208 -5.67 25.76 -14.14
C VAL A 208 -4.55 26.67 -13.67
N ASP A 209 -4.89 27.82 -13.09
CA ASP A 209 -3.92 28.67 -12.40
C ASP A 209 -3.64 28.08 -11.00
N PHE A 210 -2.88 26.99 -10.99
CA PHE A 210 -2.42 26.36 -9.76
C PHE A 210 -1.22 27.16 -9.26
N ALA A 211 -1.49 28.13 -8.38
CA ALA A 211 -0.47 28.99 -7.80
C ALA A 211 0.71 28.14 -7.31
N SER A 212 1.91 28.49 -7.77
CA SER A 212 3.14 27.72 -7.54
C SER A 212 3.54 27.70 -6.07
N SER A 213 2.94 26.81 -5.29
CA SER A 213 3.50 26.32 -4.04
C SER A 213 4.51 25.21 -4.32
N ASP A 214 5.32 24.88 -3.32
CA ASP A 214 6.10 23.64 -3.32
C ASP A 214 5.19 22.46 -3.67
N VAL A 215 5.66 21.57 -4.56
CA VAL A 215 4.95 20.36 -4.98
C VAL A 215 4.80 19.42 -3.79
N ILE A 216 5.89 19.20 -3.04
CA ILE A 216 5.86 18.53 -1.74
C ILE A 216 5.57 19.59 -0.68
N LYS A 217 4.38 19.52 -0.07
CA LYS A 217 3.96 20.48 0.96
C LYS A 217 4.62 20.21 2.32
N ASN A 218 4.80 18.93 2.65
CA ASN A 218 5.45 18.49 3.89
C ASN A 218 6.18 17.17 3.63
N PHE A 219 7.49 17.14 3.89
CA PHE A 219 8.32 15.94 3.69
C PHE A 219 8.03 14.86 4.74
N ASP A 220 7.51 15.22 5.91
CA ASP A 220 7.25 14.28 7.02
C ASP A 220 6.04 13.39 6.75
N THR A 221 5.09 13.90 5.96
CA THR A 221 3.81 13.25 5.66
C THR A 221 3.67 12.83 4.20
N GLN A 222 4.66 13.14 3.35
CA GLN A 222 4.60 12.80 1.93
C GLN A 222 4.62 11.28 1.75
N SER A 223 3.61 10.74 1.05
CA SER A 223 3.60 9.32 0.73
C SER A 223 4.69 8.97 -0.29
N PHE A 224 5.50 7.96 0.03
CA PHE A 224 6.54 7.43 -0.82
C PHE A 224 6.86 5.96 -0.52
N TYR A 225 7.45 5.26 -1.48
CA TYR A 225 8.07 3.96 -1.25
C TYR A 225 9.45 3.87 -1.91
N VAL A 226 10.32 3.03 -1.35
CA VAL A 226 11.66 2.82 -1.88
C VAL A 226 11.63 1.74 -2.95
N THR A 227 12.39 1.96 -4.03
CA THR A 227 12.61 0.99 -5.10
C THR A 227 14.10 0.75 -5.30
N ALA A 228 14.45 -0.22 -6.16
CA ALA A 228 15.84 -0.45 -6.54
C ALA A 228 16.50 0.73 -7.30
N LYS A 229 15.72 1.66 -7.87
CA LYS A 229 16.22 2.76 -8.71
C LYS A 229 16.21 4.12 -8.00
N GLY A 230 15.45 4.25 -6.91
CA GLY A 230 15.25 5.50 -6.21
C GLY A 230 13.99 5.45 -5.35
N ILE A 231 13.37 6.61 -5.14
CA ILE A 231 12.13 6.74 -4.36
C ILE A 231 10.98 7.00 -5.32
N MET A 232 9.83 6.38 -5.09
CA MET A 232 8.59 6.70 -5.81
C MET A 232 7.71 7.53 -4.88
N LEU A 233 7.49 8.79 -5.22
CA LEU A 233 6.56 9.68 -4.54
C LEU A 233 5.15 9.44 -5.04
N GLN A 234 4.17 9.44 -4.15
CA GLN A 234 2.76 9.24 -4.47
C GLN A 234 1.95 10.47 -4.04
N PHE A 235 1.25 11.06 -5.00
CA PHE A 235 0.40 12.20 -4.82
C PHE A 235 -1.06 11.76 -4.90
N ASN A 236 -1.79 11.92 -3.80
CA ASN A 236 -3.20 11.58 -3.69
C ASN A 236 -4.08 12.51 -4.57
N PRO A 237 -5.33 12.10 -4.85
CA PRO A 237 -6.31 12.98 -5.49
C PRO A 237 -6.31 14.39 -4.89
N TYR A 238 -6.36 15.41 -5.75
CA TYR A 238 -6.30 16.84 -5.42
C TYR A 238 -4.96 17.41 -4.95
N GLU A 239 -3.93 16.59 -4.72
CA GLU A 239 -2.61 17.15 -4.35
C GLU A 239 -1.93 17.84 -5.53
N VAL A 240 -1.88 17.18 -6.68
CA VAL A 240 -1.24 17.69 -7.90
C VAL A 240 -2.09 17.52 -9.17
N GLY A 241 -3.30 16.97 -9.06
CA GLY A 241 -4.24 16.77 -10.16
C GLY A 241 -5.67 16.55 -9.65
N PRO A 242 -6.71 16.63 -10.52
CA PRO A 242 -8.09 16.48 -10.10
C PRO A 242 -8.39 15.04 -9.66
N TYR A 243 -9.50 14.84 -8.96
CA TYR A 243 -9.96 13.52 -8.51
C TYR A 243 -9.93 12.42 -9.59
N SER A 244 -10.35 12.77 -10.80
CA SER A 244 -10.41 11.85 -11.95
C SER A 244 -9.04 11.35 -12.43
N SER A 245 -7.96 12.04 -12.05
CA SER A 245 -6.59 11.63 -12.38
C SER A 245 -6.08 10.51 -11.48
N GLY A 246 -6.74 10.29 -10.35
CA GLY A 246 -6.31 9.38 -9.31
C GLY A 246 -4.95 9.70 -8.74
N ILE A 247 -4.29 8.67 -8.22
CA ILE A 247 -2.98 8.80 -7.59
C ILE A 247 -1.92 8.98 -8.69
N ILE A 248 -1.18 10.07 -8.62
CA ILE A 248 -0.06 10.37 -9.52
C ILE A 248 1.23 9.93 -8.83
N THR A 249 2.06 9.15 -9.50
CA THR A 249 3.34 8.69 -8.95
C THR A 249 4.51 9.27 -9.76
N VAL A 250 5.51 9.82 -9.07
CA VAL A 250 6.70 10.40 -9.68
C VAL A 250 7.95 9.76 -9.08
N GLU A 251 8.85 9.28 -9.93
CA GLU A 251 10.16 8.78 -9.50
C GLU A 251 11.05 9.97 -9.12
N LEU A 252 11.63 9.92 -7.92
CA LEU A 252 12.70 10.79 -7.47
C LEU A 252 14.03 10.04 -7.66
N PRO A 253 14.87 10.44 -8.63
CA PRO A 253 16.13 9.74 -8.92
C PRO A 253 17.10 9.77 -7.74
N SER A 254 18.01 8.79 -7.71
CA SER A 254 18.98 8.62 -6.63
C SER A 254 19.88 9.83 -6.36
N GLU A 255 20.04 10.76 -7.32
CA GLU A 255 20.82 11.99 -7.15
C GLU A 255 20.26 12.94 -6.08
N PHE A 256 18.96 12.86 -5.77
CA PHE A 256 18.33 13.63 -4.71
C PHE A 256 18.34 12.92 -3.35
N ILE A 257 18.75 11.65 -3.33
CA ILE A 257 18.81 10.80 -2.15
C ILE A 257 20.16 11.00 -1.48
N ASN A 258 20.18 11.09 -0.15
CA ASN A 258 21.39 11.08 0.64
C ASN A 258 22.11 9.72 0.45
N GLN A 259 23.17 9.74 -0.37
CA GLN A 259 23.91 8.54 -0.78
C GLN A 259 24.59 7.83 0.39
N ASP A 260 24.97 8.55 1.45
CA ASP A 260 25.54 7.93 2.66
C ASP A 260 24.46 7.11 3.39
N TYR A 261 23.22 7.59 3.40
CA TYR A 261 22.07 6.86 3.92
C TYR A 261 21.69 5.68 3.02
N PHE A 262 21.58 5.89 1.71
CA PHE A 262 21.23 4.84 0.75
C PHE A 262 22.28 3.71 0.72
N THR A 263 23.56 4.04 0.83
CA THR A 263 24.64 3.03 0.86
C THR A 263 24.70 2.30 2.21
N LYS A 264 24.39 2.98 3.31
CA LYS A 264 24.27 2.36 4.65
C LYS A 264 23.06 1.43 4.76
N TYR A 265 21.99 1.73 4.03
CA TYR A 265 20.69 1.10 4.18
C TYR A 265 20.02 0.61 2.88
N VAL A 266 20.71 0.31 1.78
CA VAL A 266 20.10 -0.32 0.58
C VAL A 266 21.06 -1.26 -0.16
N THR A 267 22.38 -1.04 -0.11
CA THR A 267 23.35 -1.74 -0.99
C THR A 267 24.50 -2.49 -0.30
N LYS A 268 24.37 -2.88 0.96
CA LYS A 268 25.26 -3.88 1.56
C LYS A 268 24.54 -5.18 1.84
#